data_AF-A0A2K2VGH9-F1
#
_entry.id   AF-A0A2K2VGH9-F1
#
_cell.length_a   1.000
_cell.length_b   1.000
_cell.length_c   1.000
_cell.angle_alpha   90.00
_cell.angle_beta   90.00
_cell.angle_gamma   90.00
#
_symmetry.space_group_name_H-M   'P 1'
#
loop_
_entity.id
_entity.type
_entity.pdbx_description
1 polymer ?
#
loop_
_entity_poly.entity_id
_entity_poly.type
_entity_poly.pdbx_seq_one_letter_code
_entity_poly.pdbx_strand_id
1 'polypeptide(L)'
;MSAVLSWRIIPRHDLLKLYIYFSRYMEYVSRGSTSSYYDPVLIDLVERYGSFSADYDGKRFVFVSVKNADDENDYLTGFIVYDRFSGDILYGLYKYSWLAGPDPYERIYEHPEMMRLFLRIAVDGRFDVLESLFLGVGVKEFLLHNLVPFLAFCYEFLGDEFIDYLYKRHRDLVDRFNKGMLIYGRNFVYFPLMDIALIRRSDGSIFAYKSPVRYKYFGSVSASYDPLFHRLFSYIIDSAEELDRNMVLYLDECDQMWCKYYVFSSASPPSEPNRGVLLLAGWLGVKGSWEESSGNLDIFLIECHRPWLCTVHSFYNAVSYVVGDSDKRRYHESSMTDVLIKYGKDYEKRLLEYIIGFKERFPPELVEEAFERYLHMNVMNVS
;
A
#
# COMPACT_ATOMS: atom_id res chain seq x y z
N MET A 1 16.19 -10.83 -20.14
CA MET A 1 16.93 -12.05 -19.74
C MET A 1 16.89 -12.11 -18.23
N SER A 2 16.21 -13.09 -17.63
CA SER A 2 16.22 -13.24 -16.17
C SER A 2 17.59 -13.74 -15.73
N ALA A 3 18.26 -13.01 -14.86
CA ALA A 3 19.42 -13.55 -14.15
C ALA A 3 18.90 -14.71 -13.30
N VAL A 4 19.24 -15.94 -13.68
CA VAL A 4 18.89 -17.12 -12.89
C VAL A 4 19.78 -17.08 -11.65
N LEU A 5 19.21 -16.67 -10.53
CA LEU A 5 19.82 -16.84 -9.22
C LEU A 5 20.13 -18.32 -9.00
N SER A 6 21.42 -18.63 -8.83
CA SER A 6 21.84 -19.96 -8.43
C SER A 6 21.78 -20.07 -6.91
N TRP A 7 20.98 -21.02 -6.40
CA TRP A 7 21.01 -21.39 -4.99
C TRP A 7 22.36 -22.03 -4.66
N ARG A 8 23.05 -21.52 -3.63
CA ARG A 8 24.26 -22.14 -3.10
C ARG A 8 23.91 -23.11 -1.97
N ILE A 9 24.43 -24.33 -2.04
CA ILE A 9 24.24 -25.33 -1.00
C ILE A 9 25.38 -25.18 0.01
N ILE A 10 25.06 -24.98 1.30
CA ILE A 10 26.03 -24.74 2.36
C ILE A 10 25.74 -25.62 3.59
N PRO A 11 26.74 -25.90 4.45
CA PRO A 11 26.52 -26.62 5.69
C PRO A 11 25.51 -25.90 6.60
N ARG A 12 24.66 -26.66 7.30
CA ARG A 12 23.64 -26.11 8.22
C ARG A 12 24.20 -25.10 9.22
N HIS A 13 25.38 -25.37 9.77
CA HIS A 13 26.03 -24.49 10.73
C HIS A 13 26.32 -23.09 10.15
N ASP A 14 26.72 -23.01 8.88
CA ASP A 14 27.01 -21.72 8.23
C ASP A 14 25.73 -20.98 7.85
N LEU A 15 24.68 -21.73 7.47
CA LEU A 15 23.34 -21.17 7.28
C LEU A 15 22.80 -20.55 8.57
N LEU A 16 22.93 -21.26 9.70
CA LEU A 16 22.54 -20.76 11.02
C LEU A 16 23.35 -19.52 11.42
N LYS A 17 24.65 -19.47 11.10
CA LYS A 17 25.47 -18.27 11.32
C LYS A 17 24.93 -17.09 10.50
N LEU A 18 24.72 -17.26 9.20
CA LEU A 18 24.12 -16.22 8.35
C LEU A 18 22.81 -15.70 8.96
N TYR A 19 21.91 -16.61 9.33
CA TYR A 19 20.64 -16.29 9.98
C TYR A 19 20.84 -15.45 11.26
N ILE A 20 21.70 -15.90 12.17
CA ILE A 20 21.94 -15.21 13.45
C ILE A 20 22.45 -13.79 13.23
N TYR A 21 23.44 -13.60 12.34
CA TYR A 21 24.03 -12.28 12.13
C TYR A 21 23.09 -11.33 11.39
N PHE A 22 22.31 -11.83 10.44
CA PHE A 22 21.23 -11.06 9.83
C PHE A 22 20.16 -10.65 10.85
N SER A 23 19.71 -11.58 11.71
CA SER A 23 18.73 -11.31 12.76
C SER A 23 19.22 -10.26 13.75
N ARG A 24 20.49 -10.37 14.20
CA ARG A 24 21.11 -9.40 15.10
C ARG A 24 21.26 -8.02 14.46
N TYR A 25 21.61 -7.96 13.18
CA TYR A 25 21.64 -6.70 12.43
C TYR A 25 20.25 -6.05 12.41
N MET A 26 19.20 -6.80 12.08
CA MET A 26 17.82 -6.27 12.07
C MET A 26 17.36 -5.79 13.45
N GLU A 27 17.66 -6.53 14.52
CA GLU A 27 17.37 -6.12 15.92
C GLU A 27 18.13 -4.83 16.30
N TYR A 28 19.32 -4.64 15.75
CA TYR A 28 20.15 -3.47 16.03
C TYR A 28 19.65 -2.22 15.30
N VAL A 29 19.26 -2.37 14.03
CA VAL A 29 18.69 -1.30 13.21
C VAL A 29 17.33 -0.85 13.76
N SER A 30 16.47 -1.78 14.21
CA SER A 30 15.16 -1.42 14.79
C SER A 30 15.28 -0.59 16.07
N ARG A 31 16.43 -0.66 16.77
CA ARG A 31 16.75 0.18 17.94
C ARG A 31 17.35 1.54 17.59
N GLY A 32 17.41 1.91 16.31
CA GLY A 32 17.86 3.23 15.84
C GLY A 32 19.37 3.47 15.93
N SER A 33 20.17 2.41 15.98
CA SER A 33 21.63 2.51 16.04
C SER A 33 22.25 2.39 14.63
N THR A 34 23.28 3.19 14.35
CA THR A 34 23.80 3.41 12.97
C THR A 34 25.02 2.58 12.57
N SER A 35 25.66 1.85 13.49
CA SER A 35 26.80 0.97 13.17
C SER A 35 26.84 -0.20 14.16
N SER A 36 26.79 -1.44 13.66
CA SER A 36 26.70 -2.63 14.52
C SER A 36 28.05 -3.31 14.69
N TYR A 37 28.35 -3.79 15.91
CA TYR A 37 29.47 -4.72 16.14
C TYR A 37 29.38 -5.99 15.26
N TYR A 38 28.18 -6.31 14.77
CA TYR A 38 27.91 -7.49 13.94
C TYR A 38 28.22 -7.29 12.46
N ASP A 39 28.38 -6.04 12.00
CA ASP A 39 28.51 -5.70 10.58
C ASP A 39 29.72 -6.39 9.91
N PRO A 40 30.94 -6.40 10.49
CA PRO A 40 32.08 -7.03 9.83
C PRO A 40 31.91 -8.53 9.61
N VAL A 41 31.26 -9.22 10.56
CA VAL A 41 31.03 -10.67 10.46
C VAL A 41 29.92 -10.96 9.46
N LEU A 42 28.84 -10.17 9.46
CA LEU A 42 27.78 -10.32 8.47
C LEU A 42 28.33 -10.08 7.06
N ILE A 43 29.14 -9.04 6.85
CA ILE A 43 29.79 -8.74 5.57
C ILE A 43 30.67 -9.91 5.12
N ASP A 44 31.54 -10.46 5.98
CA ASP A 44 32.38 -11.63 5.63
C ASP A 44 31.53 -12.83 5.21
N LEU A 45 30.44 -13.11 5.94
CA LEU A 45 29.54 -14.23 5.62
C LEU A 45 28.82 -14.03 4.28
N VAL A 46 28.25 -12.85 4.03
CA VAL A 46 27.52 -12.62 2.77
C VAL A 46 28.46 -12.53 1.57
N GLU A 47 29.68 -12.02 1.70
CA GLU A 47 30.66 -12.05 0.62
C GLU A 47 31.08 -13.49 0.30
N ARG A 48 31.31 -14.31 1.33
CA ARG A 48 31.68 -15.72 1.16
C ARG A 48 30.60 -16.53 0.45
N TYR A 49 29.34 -16.35 0.85
CA TYR A 49 28.20 -17.13 0.32
C TYR A 49 27.34 -16.36 -0.68
N GLY A 50 27.79 -15.20 -1.14
CA GLY A 50 27.08 -14.31 -2.06
C GLY A 50 26.78 -14.98 -3.39
N SER A 51 25.51 -14.96 -3.79
CA SER A 51 25.06 -15.45 -5.11
C SER A 51 25.16 -14.39 -6.20
N PHE A 52 25.12 -13.10 -5.82
CA PHE A 52 25.31 -11.97 -6.71
C PHE A 52 25.94 -10.81 -5.92
N SER A 53 26.82 -10.05 -6.54
CA SER A 53 27.34 -8.81 -5.97
C SER A 53 27.60 -7.76 -7.05
N ALA A 54 27.48 -6.50 -6.67
CA ALA A 54 27.68 -5.36 -7.55
C ALA A 54 28.22 -4.16 -6.76
N ASP A 55 29.07 -3.36 -7.39
CA ASP A 55 29.63 -2.14 -6.82
C ASP A 55 28.91 -0.91 -7.42
N TYR A 56 28.65 0.11 -6.60
CA TYR A 56 28.00 1.36 -7.02
C TYR A 56 28.42 2.52 -6.10
N ASP A 57 29.00 3.59 -6.65
CA ASP A 57 29.38 4.82 -5.91
C ASP A 57 30.09 4.58 -4.57
N GLY A 58 31.07 3.67 -4.55
CA GLY A 58 31.81 3.32 -3.32
C GLY A 58 31.07 2.39 -2.35
N LYS A 59 29.81 2.08 -2.64
CA LYS A 59 28.98 1.09 -1.93
C LYS A 59 29.06 -0.26 -2.63
N ARG A 60 28.69 -1.31 -1.91
CA ARG A 60 28.64 -2.68 -2.39
C ARG A 60 27.34 -3.36 -2.01
N PHE A 61 26.65 -3.89 -3.02
CA PHE A 61 25.47 -4.72 -2.86
C PHE A 61 25.87 -6.19 -2.93
N VAL A 62 25.40 -6.99 -1.97
CA VAL A 62 25.62 -8.44 -1.94
C VAL A 62 24.31 -9.14 -1.68
N PHE A 63 23.91 -10.02 -2.59
CA PHE A 63 22.70 -10.83 -2.48
C PHE A 63 23.08 -12.29 -2.24
N VAL A 64 22.47 -12.87 -1.22
CA VAL A 64 22.64 -14.28 -0.84
C VAL A 64 21.37 -15.06 -1.14
N SER A 65 21.56 -16.27 -1.68
CA SER A 65 20.51 -17.26 -1.90
C SER A 65 21.13 -18.62 -1.60
N VAL A 66 20.88 -19.12 -0.39
CA VAL A 66 21.54 -20.31 0.16
C VAL A 66 20.52 -21.34 0.64
N LYS A 67 20.84 -22.61 0.47
CA LYS A 67 20.10 -23.77 1.01
C LYS A 67 21.00 -24.57 1.93
N ASN A 68 20.39 -25.19 2.93
CA ASN A 68 21.04 -26.18 3.76
C ASN A 68 21.34 -27.44 2.93
N ALA A 69 22.56 -27.96 3.08
CA ALA A 69 22.97 -29.24 2.49
C ALA A 69 22.16 -30.44 3.02
N ASP A 70 21.66 -30.35 4.26
CA ASP A 70 20.96 -31.44 4.94
C ASP A 70 19.44 -31.44 4.67
N ASP A 71 18.85 -30.29 4.32
CA ASP A 71 17.42 -30.13 4.05
C ASP A 71 17.19 -28.98 3.05
N GLU A 72 16.77 -29.30 1.82
CA GLU A 72 16.56 -28.28 0.79
C GLU A 72 15.41 -27.30 1.09
N ASN A 73 14.56 -27.61 2.06
CA ASN A 73 13.50 -26.71 2.54
C ASN A 73 14.03 -25.71 3.58
N ASP A 74 15.23 -25.93 4.11
CA ASP A 74 15.94 -25.02 5.00
C ASP A 74 16.81 -24.07 4.15
N TYR A 75 16.39 -22.81 4.03
CA TYR A 75 17.01 -21.85 3.11
C TYR A 75 16.98 -20.42 3.64
N LEU A 76 17.93 -19.61 3.18
CA LEU A 76 18.01 -18.17 3.44
C LEU A 76 18.17 -17.41 2.13
N THR A 77 17.41 -16.34 1.96
CA THR A 77 17.62 -15.33 0.91
C THR A 77 17.68 -13.97 1.53
N GLY A 78 18.58 -13.11 1.06
CA GLY A 78 18.70 -11.77 1.60
C GLY A 78 19.73 -10.96 0.86
N PHE A 79 19.90 -9.72 1.28
CA PHE A 79 20.95 -8.87 0.77
C PHE A 79 21.37 -7.84 1.81
N ILE A 80 22.55 -7.28 1.58
CA ILE A 80 23.00 -6.06 2.24
C ILE A 80 23.56 -5.09 1.21
N VAL A 81 23.50 -3.81 1.53
CA VAL A 81 24.28 -2.75 0.92
C VAL A 81 25.15 -2.13 2.00
N TYR A 82 26.44 -2.05 1.76
CA TYR A 82 27.40 -1.50 2.71
C TYR A 82 28.38 -0.54 2.05
N ASP A 83 28.90 0.41 2.82
CA ASP A 83 29.94 1.32 2.37
C ASP A 83 31.30 0.60 2.41
N ARG A 84 32.03 0.58 1.28
CA ARG A 84 33.29 -0.17 1.19
C ARG A 84 34.43 0.48 1.97
N PHE A 85 34.36 1.76 2.27
CA PHE A 85 35.41 2.49 2.96
C PHE A 85 35.24 2.39 4.47
N SER A 86 34.03 2.61 4.99
CA SER A 86 33.77 2.50 6.43
C SER A 86 33.51 1.06 6.89
N GLY A 87 33.00 0.21 5.99
CA GLY A 87 32.57 -1.14 6.35
C GLY A 87 31.22 -1.18 7.06
N ASP A 88 30.49 -0.06 7.12
CA ASP A 88 29.16 -0.01 7.73
C ASP A 88 28.09 -0.50 6.75
N ILE A 89 27.16 -1.28 7.26
CA ILE A 89 25.98 -1.71 6.49
C ILE A 89 24.96 -0.57 6.47
N LEU A 90 24.65 -0.08 5.27
CA LEU A 90 23.72 1.03 5.04
C LEU A 90 22.26 0.57 5.13
N TYR A 91 21.95 -0.57 4.52
CA TYR A 91 20.64 -1.22 4.61
C TYR A 91 20.74 -2.68 4.19
N GLY A 92 19.87 -3.53 4.73
CA GLY A 92 19.82 -4.94 4.39
C GLY A 92 18.53 -5.58 4.85
N LEU A 93 18.17 -6.69 4.22
CA LEU A 93 17.01 -7.49 4.56
C LEU A 93 17.28 -8.96 4.27
N TYR A 94 16.57 -9.84 4.97
CA TYR A 94 16.65 -11.27 4.72
C TYR A 94 15.32 -11.98 5.00
N LYS A 95 15.23 -13.20 4.50
CA LYS A 95 14.18 -14.18 4.72
C LYS A 95 14.85 -15.52 5.02
N TYR A 96 14.35 -16.21 6.04
CA TYR A 96 14.77 -17.57 6.39
C TYR A 96 13.55 -18.51 6.41
N SER A 97 13.71 -19.74 5.92
CA SER A 97 12.57 -20.63 5.65
C SER A 97 11.90 -21.25 6.88
N TRP A 98 12.58 -21.25 8.04
CA TRP A 98 12.09 -21.87 9.27
C TRP A 98 11.36 -20.90 10.23
N LEU A 99 11.18 -19.63 9.84
CA LEU A 99 10.43 -18.63 10.61
C LEU A 99 8.92 -18.86 10.47
N ALA A 100 8.41 -19.94 11.05
CA ALA A 100 6.99 -20.14 11.35
C ALA A 100 6.67 -19.74 12.80
N GLY A 101 7.36 -18.72 13.32
CA GLY A 101 7.14 -18.16 14.65
C GLY A 101 5.85 -17.32 14.74
N PRO A 102 5.34 -17.05 15.96
CA PRO A 102 4.19 -16.19 16.18
C PRO A 102 4.53 -14.70 16.11
N ASP A 103 5.75 -14.33 15.71
CA ASP A 103 6.16 -12.93 15.65
C ASP A 103 5.47 -12.22 14.47
N PRO A 104 4.58 -11.24 14.72
CA PRO A 104 3.92 -10.47 13.66
C PRO A 104 4.90 -9.65 12.81
N TYR A 105 6.11 -9.35 13.31
CA TYR A 105 7.13 -8.57 12.59
C TYR A 105 7.85 -9.40 11.50
N GLU A 106 7.90 -10.73 11.63
CA GLU A 106 8.68 -11.61 10.73
C GLU A 106 7.93 -12.03 9.46
N ARG A 107 6.60 -11.92 9.42
CA ARG A 107 5.78 -12.47 8.32
C ARG A 107 5.76 -11.63 7.04
N ILE A 108 6.16 -10.37 7.14
CA ILE A 108 6.21 -9.40 6.03
C ILE A 108 7.39 -9.71 5.09
N TYR A 109 8.41 -10.38 5.62
CA TYR A 109 9.56 -10.88 4.88
C TYR A 109 9.29 -12.25 4.22
N GLU A 110 8.07 -12.78 4.29
CA GLU A 110 7.72 -14.08 3.71
C GLU A 110 7.50 -14.05 2.19
N HIS A 111 7.57 -12.88 1.53
CA HIS A 111 7.34 -12.74 0.08
C HIS A 111 8.66 -12.86 -0.71
N PRO A 112 9.00 -14.01 -1.31
CA PRO A 112 10.20 -14.13 -2.15
C PRO A 112 10.18 -13.16 -3.34
N GLU A 113 9.01 -12.67 -3.74
CA GLU A 113 8.79 -11.67 -4.77
C GLU A 113 9.51 -10.35 -4.45
N MET A 114 9.57 -9.96 -3.18
CA MET A 114 10.28 -8.74 -2.77
C MET A 114 11.79 -8.88 -2.96
N MET A 115 12.38 -10.01 -2.54
CA MET A 115 13.80 -10.26 -2.75
C MET A 115 14.14 -10.33 -4.24
N ARG A 116 13.24 -10.90 -5.05
CA ARG A 116 13.37 -10.92 -6.51
C ARG A 116 13.29 -9.52 -7.11
N LEU A 117 12.39 -8.66 -6.62
CA LEU A 117 12.28 -7.26 -7.04
C LEU A 117 13.59 -6.52 -6.76
N PHE A 118 14.10 -6.56 -5.54
CA PHE A 118 15.32 -5.82 -5.19
C PHE A 118 16.55 -6.32 -5.92
N LEU A 119 16.68 -7.63 -6.10
CA LEU A 119 17.72 -8.16 -6.98
C LEU A 119 17.54 -7.68 -8.42
N ARG A 120 16.32 -7.69 -8.96
CA ARG A 120 16.04 -7.23 -10.33
C ARG A 120 16.52 -5.79 -10.51
N ILE A 121 16.22 -4.91 -9.55
CA ILE A 121 16.66 -3.51 -9.54
C ILE A 121 18.19 -3.41 -9.47
N ALA A 122 18.84 -4.21 -8.63
CA ALA A 122 20.30 -4.23 -8.51
C ALA A 122 21.00 -4.72 -9.78
N VAL A 123 20.46 -5.75 -10.43
CA VAL A 123 20.97 -6.28 -11.72
C VAL A 123 20.88 -5.24 -12.83
N ASP A 124 19.83 -4.42 -12.84
CA ASP A 124 19.68 -3.31 -13.79
C ASP A 124 20.53 -2.08 -13.42
N GLY A 125 21.29 -2.11 -12.32
CA GLY A 125 22.15 -1.02 -11.87
C GLY A 125 21.38 0.19 -11.33
N ARG A 126 20.10 0.02 -10.95
CA ARG A 126 19.22 1.10 -10.48
C ARG A 126 19.22 1.26 -8.96
N PHE A 127 20.42 1.39 -8.39
CA PHE A 127 20.62 1.52 -6.94
C PHE A 127 19.99 2.79 -6.36
N ASP A 128 19.79 3.83 -7.17
CA ASP A 128 19.02 5.04 -6.82
C ASP A 128 17.60 4.73 -6.36
N VAL A 129 16.98 3.70 -6.97
CA VAL A 129 15.63 3.24 -6.63
C VAL A 129 15.64 2.52 -5.28
N LEU A 130 16.60 1.60 -5.06
CA LEU A 130 16.74 0.93 -3.77
C LEU A 130 16.99 1.95 -2.65
N GLU A 131 17.94 2.85 -2.85
CA GLU A 131 18.26 3.88 -1.87
C GLU A 131 17.03 4.74 -1.53
N SER A 132 16.25 5.13 -2.53
CA SER A 132 15.01 5.90 -2.30
C SER A 132 13.97 5.10 -1.52
N LEU A 133 13.78 3.82 -1.84
CA LEU A 133 12.82 2.95 -1.13
C LEU A 133 13.25 2.67 0.32
N PHE A 134 14.55 2.55 0.59
CA PHE A 134 15.07 2.25 1.92
C PHE A 134 15.29 3.48 2.80
N LEU A 135 15.84 4.56 2.24
CA LEU A 135 16.18 5.77 2.98
C LEU A 135 15.07 6.82 2.92
N GLY A 136 14.39 6.96 1.78
CA GLY A 136 13.38 8.00 1.57
C GLY A 136 12.09 7.78 2.36
N VAL A 137 11.79 6.52 2.70
CA VAL A 137 10.63 6.18 3.55
C VAL A 137 10.89 6.59 5.01
N GLY A 138 12.15 6.88 5.37
CA GLY A 138 12.58 6.98 6.76
C GLY A 138 12.52 5.59 7.41
N VAL A 139 13.44 5.28 8.32
CA VAL A 139 13.46 3.98 9.02
C VAL A 139 12.34 3.95 10.07
N LYS A 140 11.08 4.07 9.65
CA LYS A 140 9.90 3.88 10.49
C LYS A 140 9.40 2.46 10.25
N GLU A 141 9.49 1.65 11.30
CA GLU A 141 9.16 0.22 11.32
C GLU A 141 7.79 -0.07 10.70
N PHE A 142 6.78 0.75 11.02
CA PHE A 142 5.42 0.68 10.46
C PHE A 142 5.35 0.77 8.92
N LEU A 143 6.22 1.56 8.30
CA LEU A 143 6.18 1.84 6.87
C LEU A 143 6.73 0.69 6.02
N LEU A 144 7.74 -0.01 6.53
CA LEU A 144 8.18 -1.29 5.94
C LEU A 144 7.04 -2.32 5.98
N HIS A 145 6.16 -2.26 6.97
CA HIS A 145 5.09 -3.24 7.10
C HIS A 145 3.99 -3.11 6.03
N ASN A 146 3.75 -1.92 5.50
CA ASN A 146 2.70 -1.70 4.51
C ASN A 146 3.25 -1.54 3.09
N LEU A 147 4.35 -0.81 2.92
CA LEU A 147 4.90 -0.55 1.59
C LEU A 147 5.51 -1.81 0.98
N VAL A 148 6.28 -2.56 1.76
CA VAL A 148 7.05 -3.70 1.22
C VAL A 148 6.14 -4.80 0.68
N PRO A 149 5.08 -5.25 1.40
CA PRO A 149 4.11 -6.18 0.84
C PRO A 149 3.42 -5.64 -0.41
N PHE A 150 3.10 -4.35 -0.45
CA PHE A 150 2.50 -3.72 -1.63
C PHE A 150 3.45 -3.76 -2.84
N LEU A 151 4.75 -3.45 -2.65
CA LEU A 151 5.75 -3.54 -3.72
C LEU A 151 5.90 -4.98 -4.23
N ALA A 152 5.90 -5.95 -3.31
CA ALA A 152 5.96 -7.37 -3.64
C ALA A 152 4.74 -7.80 -4.46
N PHE A 153 3.53 -7.42 -4.01
CA PHE A 153 2.27 -7.66 -4.69
C PHE A 153 2.27 -7.07 -6.11
N CYS A 154 2.70 -5.81 -6.27
CA CYS A 154 2.80 -5.21 -7.59
C CYS A 154 3.79 -5.95 -8.50
N TYR A 155 4.96 -6.29 -8.00
CA TYR A 155 5.96 -6.99 -8.81
C TYR A 155 5.50 -8.39 -9.20
N GLU A 156 4.81 -9.11 -8.31
CA GLU A 156 4.25 -10.45 -8.58
C GLU A 156 3.29 -10.43 -9.77
N PHE A 157 2.38 -9.46 -9.82
CA PHE A 157 1.28 -9.44 -10.79
C PHE A 157 1.53 -8.58 -12.04
N LEU A 158 2.42 -7.58 -11.95
CA LEU A 158 2.72 -6.66 -13.07
C LEU A 158 4.13 -6.85 -13.65
N GLY A 159 5.07 -7.46 -12.91
CA GLY A 159 6.42 -7.72 -13.37
C GLY A 159 7.13 -6.47 -13.90
N ASP A 160 7.61 -6.54 -15.15
CA ASP A 160 8.38 -5.46 -15.79
C ASP A 160 7.59 -4.14 -15.94
N GLU A 161 6.25 -4.18 -16.05
CA GLU A 161 5.44 -2.94 -16.08
C GLU A 161 5.61 -2.13 -14.79
N PHE A 162 5.67 -2.83 -13.65
CA PHE A 162 5.87 -2.19 -12.36
C PHE A 162 7.32 -1.73 -12.15
N ILE A 163 8.30 -2.46 -12.68
CA ILE A 163 9.70 -2.03 -12.70
C ILE A 163 9.84 -0.69 -13.44
N ASP A 164 9.24 -0.58 -14.64
CA ASP A 164 9.25 0.65 -15.42
C ASP A 164 8.59 1.82 -14.68
N TYR A 165 7.50 1.55 -13.94
CA TYR A 165 6.85 2.54 -13.09
C TYR A 165 7.81 3.01 -11.97
N LEU A 166 8.40 2.09 -11.21
CA LEU A 166 9.34 2.41 -10.13
C LEU A 166 10.53 3.23 -10.63
N TYR A 167 11.11 2.84 -11.77
CA TYR A 167 12.25 3.53 -12.36
C TYR A 167 11.97 4.99 -12.69
N LYS A 168 10.73 5.31 -13.07
CA LYS A 168 10.28 6.67 -13.40
C LYS A 168 9.74 7.44 -12.18
N ARG A 169 9.22 6.74 -11.17
CA ARG A 169 8.40 7.34 -10.10
C ARG A 169 8.86 7.04 -8.66
N HIS A 170 9.98 6.36 -8.43
CA HIS A 170 10.38 5.93 -7.08
C HIS A 170 10.37 7.04 -6.01
N ARG A 171 10.82 8.26 -6.32
CA ARG A 171 10.78 9.39 -5.36
C ARG A 171 9.36 9.85 -5.06
N ASP A 172 8.54 9.98 -6.11
CA ASP A 172 7.13 10.36 -6.00
C ASP A 172 6.31 9.30 -5.26
N LEU A 173 6.59 8.01 -5.51
CA LEU A 173 5.99 6.89 -4.78
C LEU A 173 6.26 7.01 -3.28
N VAL A 174 7.52 7.25 -2.89
CA VAL A 174 7.90 7.39 -1.48
C VAL A 174 7.27 8.63 -0.84
N ASP A 175 7.29 9.77 -1.54
CA ASP A 175 6.67 11.00 -1.06
C ASP A 175 5.15 10.84 -0.86
N ARG A 176 4.46 10.25 -1.85
CA ARG A 176 3.02 9.94 -1.77
C ARG A 176 2.72 8.96 -0.64
N PHE A 177 3.53 7.92 -0.48
CA PHE A 177 3.36 6.95 0.58
C PHE A 177 3.47 7.60 1.96
N ASN A 178 4.52 8.41 2.19
CA ASN A 178 4.73 9.12 3.44
C ASN A 178 3.61 10.14 3.74
N LYS A 179 3.00 10.71 2.71
CA LYS A 179 1.87 11.65 2.83
C LYS A 179 0.50 10.97 2.87
N GLY A 180 0.43 9.65 2.81
CA GLY A 180 -0.85 8.91 2.74
C GLY A 180 -1.65 9.18 1.46
N MET A 181 -1.01 9.69 0.41
CA MET A 181 -1.66 9.99 -0.88
C MET A 181 -1.84 8.72 -1.71
N LEU A 182 -2.79 8.77 -2.66
CA LEU A 182 -2.99 7.67 -3.59
C LEU A 182 -1.71 7.43 -4.41
N ILE A 183 -1.36 6.16 -4.58
CA ILE A 183 -0.27 5.71 -5.45
C ILE A 183 -0.92 4.90 -6.57
N TYR A 184 -0.77 5.33 -7.82
CA TYR A 184 -1.45 4.70 -8.95
C TYR A 184 -0.57 4.66 -10.20
N GLY A 185 -0.80 3.62 -10.98
CA GLY A 185 -0.28 3.48 -12.34
C GLY A 185 -1.42 3.17 -13.30
N ARG A 186 -1.07 2.75 -14.51
CA ARG A 186 -2.06 2.42 -15.53
C ARG A 186 -3.02 1.29 -15.11
N ASN A 187 -2.49 0.31 -14.41
CA ASN A 187 -3.16 -0.95 -14.10
C ASN A 187 -3.26 -1.23 -12.61
N PHE A 188 -2.94 -0.27 -11.75
CA PHE A 188 -3.02 -0.46 -10.31
C PHE A 188 -3.29 0.83 -9.57
N VAL A 189 -3.83 0.69 -8.36
CA VAL A 189 -3.93 1.76 -7.38
C VAL A 189 -3.70 1.20 -5.99
N TYR A 190 -3.10 1.99 -5.13
CA TYR A 190 -2.89 1.71 -3.72
C TYR A 190 -3.30 2.92 -2.90
N PHE A 191 -4.01 2.64 -1.82
CA PHE A 191 -4.54 3.59 -0.87
C PHE A 191 -3.83 3.36 0.47
N PRO A 192 -2.74 4.09 0.75
CA PRO A 192 -1.96 3.87 1.97
C PRO A 192 -2.79 4.01 3.25
N LEU A 193 -3.73 4.96 3.29
CA LEU A 193 -4.57 5.23 4.47
C LEU A 193 -5.67 4.17 4.73
N MET A 194 -6.02 3.39 3.71
CA MET A 194 -6.97 2.27 3.84
C MET A 194 -6.25 0.92 3.87
N ASP A 195 -4.95 0.92 3.60
CA ASP A 195 -4.14 -0.28 3.44
C ASP A 195 -4.72 -1.25 2.39
N ILE A 196 -5.17 -0.71 1.26
CA ILE A 196 -5.81 -1.49 0.19
C ILE A 196 -5.17 -1.19 -1.16
N ALA A 197 -4.86 -2.22 -1.94
CA ALA A 197 -4.43 -2.10 -3.34
C ALA A 197 -5.32 -2.88 -4.29
N LEU A 198 -5.39 -2.42 -5.54
CA LEU A 198 -6.03 -3.11 -6.66
C LEU A 198 -5.04 -3.23 -7.81
N ILE A 199 -5.01 -4.38 -8.48
CA ILE A 199 -4.24 -4.61 -9.71
C ILE A 199 -5.13 -5.21 -10.78
N ARG A 200 -5.23 -4.57 -11.94
CA ARG A 200 -5.82 -5.11 -13.16
C ARG A 200 -4.75 -5.84 -13.98
N ARG A 201 -4.98 -7.11 -14.29
CA ARG A 201 -4.10 -7.92 -15.14
C ARG A 201 -4.48 -7.80 -16.61
N SER A 202 -3.59 -8.27 -17.48
CA SER A 202 -3.80 -8.30 -18.92
C SER A 202 -5.01 -9.12 -19.38
N ASP A 203 -5.45 -10.11 -18.57
CA ASP A 203 -6.65 -10.90 -18.81
C ASP A 203 -7.96 -10.20 -18.37
N GLY A 204 -7.86 -8.97 -17.84
CA GLY A 204 -8.98 -8.18 -17.32
C GLY A 204 -9.42 -8.55 -15.91
N SER A 205 -8.79 -9.55 -15.26
CA SER A 205 -9.04 -9.83 -13.85
C SER A 205 -8.46 -8.73 -12.96
N ILE A 206 -9.12 -8.50 -11.82
CA ILE A 206 -8.69 -7.54 -10.82
C ILE A 206 -8.41 -8.26 -9.51
N PHE A 207 -7.19 -8.14 -9.02
CA PHE A 207 -6.80 -8.59 -7.69
C PHE A 207 -7.02 -7.46 -6.69
N ALA A 208 -7.72 -7.78 -5.61
CA ALA A 208 -7.85 -6.93 -4.44
C ALA A 208 -6.90 -7.44 -3.35
N TYR A 209 -6.12 -6.51 -2.83
CA TYR A 209 -5.19 -6.70 -1.73
C TYR A 209 -5.59 -5.79 -0.59
N LYS A 210 -5.60 -6.35 0.62
CA LYS A 210 -5.74 -5.59 1.88
C LYS A 210 -4.52 -5.93 2.71
N SER A 211 -3.72 -4.92 3.07
CA SER A 211 -2.54 -5.13 3.90
C SER A 211 -2.95 -5.78 5.18
N PRO A 212 -2.40 -6.96 5.50
CA PRO A 212 -2.69 -7.54 6.77
C PRO A 212 -2.01 -6.79 7.89
N VAL A 213 -2.80 -6.44 8.91
CA VAL A 213 -2.24 -6.34 10.26
C VAL A 213 -1.71 -7.73 10.70
N ARG A 214 -2.26 -8.87 10.17
CA ARG A 214 -1.85 -10.26 10.53
C ARG A 214 -1.98 -11.45 9.52
N TYR A 215 -2.53 -11.35 8.29
CA TYR A 215 -2.74 -12.51 7.39
C TYR A 215 -2.63 -12.29 5.85
N LYS A 216 -1.93 -13.18 5.13
CA LYS A 216 -1.90 -13.26 3.64
C LYS A 216 -3.26 -13.64 3.04
N TYR A 217 -4.13 -12.67 2.74
CA TYR A 217 -5.33 -12.93 1.94
C TYR A 217 -5.35 -12.03 0.70
N PHE A 218 -5.22 -12.65 -0.47
CA PHE A 218 -5.44 -12.01 -1.77
C PHE A 218 -6.76 -12.52 -2.33
N GLY A 219 -7.67 -11.61 -2.66
CA GLY A 219 -8.91 -11.94 -3.34
C GLY A 219 -8.80 -11.60 -4.82
N SER A 220 -9.13 -12.55 -5.70
CA SER A 220 -9.17 -12.30 -7.16
C SER A 220 -10.61 -12.20 -7.65
N VAL A 221 -10.93 -11.16 -8.41
CA VAL A 221 -12.20 -11.03 -9.14
C VAL A 221 -11.90 -11.07 -10.63
N SER A 222 -12.35 -12.11 -11.33
CA SER A 222 -12.33 -12.17 -12.80
C SER A 222 -13.77 -12.04 -13.33
N ALA A 223 -13.94 -12.08 -14.65
CA ALA A 223 -15.16 -11.82 -15.41
C ALA A 223 -16.43 -12.64 -15.02
N SER A 224 -16.40 -13.41 -13.93
CA SER A 224 -17.59 -13.70 -13.13
C SER A 224 -17.22 -14.35 -11.79
N TYR A 225 -17.53 -13.66 -10.68
CA TYR A 225 -18.31 -14.24 -9.58
C TYR A 225 -19.35 -13.26 -9.03
N ASP A 226 -19.09 -11.93 -9.06
CA ASP A 226 -20.11 -10.87 -8.93
C ASP A 226 -19.71 -9.66 -9.80
N PRO A 227 -20.48 -9.28 -10.84
CA PRO A 227 -20.18 -8.15 -11.71
C PRO A 227 -20.05 -6.81 -10.98
N LEU A 228 -20.71 -6.65 -9.82
CA LEU A 228 -20.67 -5.42 -9.03
C LEU A 228 -19.25 -5.08 -8.60
N PHE A 229 -18.52 -6.05 -8.03
CA PHE A 229 -17.17 -5.81 -7.51
C PHE A 229 -16.16 -5.57 -8.63
N HIS A 230 -16.27 -6.31 -9.74
CA HIS A 230 -15.41 -6.08 -10.90
C HIS A 230 -15.59 -4.66 -11.45
N ARG A 231 -16.85 -4.21 -11.58
CA ARG A 231 -17.19 -2.84 -12.02
C ARG A 231 -16.65 -1.79 -11.05
N LEU A 232 -16.96 -1.93 -9.76
CA LEU A 232 -16.49 -1.02 -8.70
C LEU A 232 -14.97 -0.87 -8.71
N PHE A 233 -14.24 -1.98 -8.69
CA PHE A 233 -12.77 -1.95 -8.66
C PHE A 233 -12.18 -1.44 -9.96
N SER A 234 -12.81 -1.73 -11.11
CA SER A 234 -12.41 -1.16 -12.40
C SER A 234 -12.51 0.36 -12.39
N TYR A 235 -13.65 0.91 -11.97
CA TYR A 235 -13.86 2.35 -11.90
C TYR A 235 -12.83 3.01 -10.97
N ILE A 236 -12.51 2.38 -9.84
CA ILE A 236 -11.52 2.93 -8.91
C ILE A 236 -10.11 2.98 -9.53
N ILE A 237 -9.69 1.95 -10.27
CA ILE A 237 -8.40 1.97 -10.99
C ILE A 237 -8.41 3.08 -12.06
N ASP A 238 -9.48 3.16 -12.85
CA ASP A 238 -9.56 4.10 -13.98
C ASP A 238 -9.69 5.57 -13.54
N SER A 239 -10.28 5.82 -12.37
CA SER A 239 -10.53 7.16 -11.83
C SER A 239 -9.52 7.58 -10.74
N ALA A 240 -8.49 6.79 -10.46
CA ALA A 240 -7.53 7.06 -9.37
C ALA A 240 -6.85 8.43 -9.49
N GLU A 241 -6.39 8.79 -10.70
CA GLU A 241 -5.76 10.09 -10.97
C GLU A 241 -6.74 11.25 -10.74
N GLU A 242 -8.00 11.09 -11.15
CA GLU A 242 -9.02 12.10 -10.96
C GLU A 242 -9.40 12.27 -9.48
N LEU A 243 -9.52 11.17 -8.74
CA LEU A 243 -9.74 11.19 -7.29
C LEU A 243 -8.58 11.88 -6.56
N ASP A 244 -7.34 11.65 -6.95
CA ASP A 244 -6.17 12.32 -6.39
C ASP A 244 -6.20 13.83 -6.69
N ARG A 245 -6.46 14.20 -7.95
CA ARG A 245 -6.50 15.60 -8.39
C ARG A 245 -7.63 16.42 -7.76
N ASN A 246 -8.78 15.79 -7.52
CA ASN A 246 -9.98 16.45 -7.01
C ASN A 246 -10.07 16.46 -5.48
N MET A 247 -9.07 15.90 -4.79
CA MET A 247 -9.08 15.79 -3.33
C MET A 247 -9.01 17.15 -2.65
N VAL A 248 -9.91 17.36 -1.68
CA VAL A 248 -10.01 18.56 -0.85
C VAL A 248 -9.97 18.19 0.62
N LEU A 249 -9.31 19.04 1.41
CA LEU A 249 -9.14 18.89 2.86
C LEU A 249 -9.80 20.06 3.58
N TYR A 250 -10.78 19.77 4.44
CA TYR A 250 -11.43 20.76 5.29
C TYR A 250 -10.96 20.60 6.73
N LEU A 251 -10.32 21.61 7.29
CA LEU A 251 -9.92 21.60 8.70
C LEU A 251 -11.15 21.50 9.60
N ASP A 252 -11.15 20.51 10.49
CA ASP A 252 -12.22 20.25 11.47
C ASP A 252 -11.78 20.76 12.85
N GLU A 253 -10.71 20.18 13.39
CA GLU A 253 -10.16 20.51 14.70
C GLU A 253 -8.64 20.57 14.59
N CYS A 254 -7.98 21.46 15.34
CA CYS A 254 -6.54 21.36 15.52
C CYS A 254 -6.11 21.84 16.91
N ASP A 255 -5.22 21.08 17.52
CA ASP A 255 -4.53 21.45 18.75
C ASP A 255 -3.00 21.52 18.53
N GLN A 256 -2.23 21.61 19.62
CA GLN A 256 -0.77 21.72 19.54
C GLN A 256 -0.07 20.43 19.04
N MET A 257 -0.74 19.28 19.08
CA MET A 257 -0.18 17.96 18.84
C MET A 257 -0.76 17.30 17.59
N TRP A 258 -1.98 17.64 17.17
CA TRP A 258 -2.62 17.11 15.97
C TRP A 258 -3.65 18.07 15.35
N CYS A 259 -3.81 17.96 14.03
CA CYS A 259 -4.95 18.51 13.31
C CYS A 259 -5.80 17.37 12.73
N LYS A 260 -7.10 17.58 12.57
CA LYS A 260 -8.03 16.69 11.89
C LYS A 260 -8.70 17.42 10.76
N TYR A 261 -8.81 16.71 9.64
CA TYR A 261 -9.36 17.19 8.39
C TYR A 261 -10.45 16.25 7.91
N TYR A 262 -11.54 16.79 7.38
CA TYR A 262 -12.42 16.04 6.49
C TYR A 262 -11.81 15.97 5.11
N VAL A 263 -11.84 14.79 4.51
CA VAL A 263 -11.30 14.54 3.18
C VAL A 263 -12.47 14.21 2.26
N PHE A 264 -12.60 14.96 1.18
CA PHE A 264 -13.55 14.65 0.11
C PHE A 264 -12.85 14.63 -1.23
N SER A 265 -13.27 13.72 -2.10
CA SER A 265 -12.93 13.76 -3.52
C SER A 265 -14.04 13.10 -4.32
N SER A 266 -14.16 13.47 -5.59
CA SER A 266 -15.09 12.84 -6.50
C SER A 266 -14.53 12.64 -7.89
N ALA A 267 -14.94 11.56 -8.53
CA ALA A 267 -14.64 11.25 -9.91
C ALA A 267 -15.85 10.57 -10.56
N SER A 268 -16.11 10.86 -11.83
CA SER A 268 -17.18 10.19 -12.56
C SER A 268 -16.65 8.89 -13.17
N PRO A 269 -17.36 7.75 -13.04
CA PRO A 269 -17.01 6.52 -13.74
C PRO A 269 -16.95 6.75 -15.25
N PRO A 270 -15.88 6.31 -15.95
CA PRO A 270 -15.69 6.60 -17.37
C PRO A 270 -16.84 6.13 -18.28
N SER A 271 -17.52 5.03 -17.92
CA SER A 271 -18.60 4.43 -18.71
C SER A 271 -20.00 4.94 -18.35
N GLU A 272 -20.16 5.69 -17.26
CA GLU A 272 -21.46 6.16 -16.77
C GLU A 272 -21.43 7.63 -16.31
N PRO A 273 -21.00 8.57 -17.19
CA PRO A 273 -21.03 9.99 -16.85
C PRO A 273 -22.48 10.40 -16.53
N ASN A 274 -22.66 11.07 -15.39
CA ASN A 274 -23.94 11.56 -14.85
C ASN A 274 -24.90 10.52 -14.26
N ARG A 275 -24.53 9.23 -14.22
CA ARG A 275 -25.34 8.18 -13.57
C ARG A 275 -24.67 7.55 -12.36
N GLY A 276 -23.35 7.70 -12.26
CA GLY A 276 -22.61 7.29 -11.09
C GLY A 276 -21.54 8.30 -10.69
N VAL A 277 -21.08 8.16 -9.46
CA VAL A 277 -19.93 8.91 -8.93
C VAL A 277 -19.15 8.00 -7.99
N LEU A 278 -17.83 8.08 -8.05
CA LEU A 278 -16.95 7.64 -6.98
C LEU A 278 -16.76 8.81 -6.02
N LEU A 279 -17.19 8.64 -4.77
CA LEU A 279 -17.01 9.61 -3.70
C LEU A 279 -16.00 9.06 -2.70
N LEU A 280 -14.80 9.64 -2.66
CA LEU A 280 -13.90 9.44 -1.53
C LEU A 280 -14.35 10.36 -0.40
N ALA A 281 -14.62 9.79 0.77
CA ALA A 281 -15.05 10.58 1.91
C ALA A 281 -14.57 10.00 3.24
N GLY A 282 -14.23 10.87 4.18
CA GLY A 282 -13.92 10.51 5.55
C GLY A 282 -13.13 11.58 6.27
N TRP A 283 -12.27 11.18 7.21
CA TRP A 283 -11.40 12.10 7.91
C TRP A 283 -9.95 11.59 8.02
N LEU A 284 -9.04 12.55 8.18
CA LEU A 284 -7.60 12.38 8.30
C LEU A 284 -7.12 13.18 9.51
N GLY A 285 -6.55 12.51 10.50
CA GLY A 285 -5.78 13.14 11.57
C GLY A 285 -4.32 13.23 11.14
N VAL A 286 -3.65 14.34 11.44
CA VAL A 286 -2.23 14.61 11.17
C VAL A 286 -1.59 15.04 12.47
N LYS A 287 -0.64 14.27 12.99
CA LYS A 287 0.16 14.65 14.18
C LYS A 287 1.44 15.36 13.76
N GLY A 288 1.74 16.50 14.40
CA GLY A 288 2.99 17.23 14.20
C GLY A 288 3.35 17.48 12.73
N SER A 289 4.65 17.50 12.41
CA SER A 289 5.18 17.64 11.04
C SER A 289 4.84 16.43 10.16
N TRP A 290 3.57 16.26 9.77
CA TRP A 290 3.07 15.30 8.76
C TRP A 290 3.47 13.83 8.96
N GLU A 291 3.93 13.46 10.15
CA GLU A 291 4.73 12.25 10.33
C GLU A 291 3.93 11.03 10.76
N GLU A 292 2.69 11.22 11.23
CA GLU A 292 1.71 10.18 11.50
C GLU A 292 0.32 10.65 11.12
N SER A 293 -0.31 9.95 10.19
CA SER A 293 -1.70 10.17 9.82
C SER A 293 -2.57 8.96 10.13
N SER A 294 -3.62 9.15 10.93
CA SER A 294 -4.67 8.14 11.12
C SER A 294 -5.93 8.60 10.41
N GLY A 295 -6.63 7.69 9.73
CA GLY A 295 -7.82 8.08 8.98
C GLY A 295 -8.87 6.99 8.99
N ASN A 296 -10.13 7.41 8.85
CA ASN A 296 -11.22 6.53 8.48
C ASN A 296 -11.75 7.08 7.17
N LEU A 297 -11.19 6.57 6.07
CA LEU A 297 -11.54 6.90 4.70
C LEU A 297 -12.25 5.72 4.06
N ASP A 298 -13.18 6.01 3.17
CA ASP A 298 -13.78 5.02 2.29
C ASP A 298 -14.03 5.66 0.92
N ILE A 299 -14.23 4.81 -0.08
CA ILE A 299 -14.67 5.22 -1.41
C ILE A 299 -16.04 4.60 -1.65
N PHE A 300 -17.00 5.43 -1.99
CA PHE A 300 -18.36 5.00 -2.29
C PHE A 300 -18.60 5.11 -3.78
N LEU A 301 -19.03 4.02 -4.41
CA LEU A 301 -19.70 4.11 -5.71
C LEU A 301 -21.18 4.38 -5.45
N ILE A 302 -21.63 5.55 -5.86
CA ILE A 302 -23.03 5.96 -5.79
C ILE A 302 -23.58 5.89 -7.21
N GLU A 303 -24.59 5.03 -7.45
CA GLU A 303 -25.22 4.83 -8.76
C GLU A 303 -26.69 5.20 -8.70
N CYS A 304 -27.12 6.15 -9.51
CA CYS A 304 -28.50 6.64 -9.59
C CYS A 304 -29.12 6.15 -10.90
N HIS A 305 -29.94 5.09 -10.82
CA HIS A 305 -30.53 4.44 -11.99
C HIS A 305 -31.99 4.86 -12.27
N ARG A 306 -32.65 5.49 -11.28
CA ARG A 306 -34.02 6.00 -11.37
C ARG A 306 -34.10 7.33 -10.61
N PRO A 307 -35.11 8.19 -10.87
CA PRO A 307 -35.17 9.55 -10.31
C PRO A 307 -35.31 9.67 -8.77
N TRP A 308 -35.18 8.56 -8.02
CA TRP A 308 -35.47 8.49 -6.59
C TRP A 308 -34.66 7.41 -5.86
N LEU A 309 -33.72 6.74 -6.54
CA LEU A 309 -33.04 5.58 -5.98
C LEU A 309 -31.58 5.57 -6.43
N CYS A 310 -30.72 6.05 -5.53
CA CYS A 310 -29.28 5.88 -5.64
C CYS A 310 -28.86 4.72 -4.73
N THR A 311 -28.09 3.76 -5.28
CA THR A 311 -27.46 2.70 -4.52
C THR A 311 -26.06 3.15 -4.11
N VAL A 312 -25.61 2.78 -2.90
CA VAL A 312 -24.31 3.18 -2.38
C VAL A 312 -23.48 1.95 -2.01
N HIS A 313 -22.35 1.81 -2.67
CA HIS A 313 -21.45 0.67 -2.54
C HIS A 313 -20.12 1.11 -1.92
N SER A 314 -19.86 0.67 -0.68
CA SER A 314 -18.57 0.91 -0.01
C SER A 314 -17.47 0.03 -0.58
N PHE A 315 -16.37 0.67 -0.98
CA PHE A 315 -15.15 0.04 -1.47
C PHE A 315 -14.49 -0.79 -0.37
N TYR A 316 -14.32 -0.24 0.83
CA TYR A 316 -13.72 -0.95 1.94
C TYR A 316 -14.50 -2.24 2.29
N ASN A 317 -15.84 -2.17 2.27
CA ASN A 317 -16.71 -3.32 2.49
C ASN A 317 -16.59 -4.35 1.35
N ALA A 318 -16.56 -3.90 0.11
CA ALA A 318 -16.41 -4.77 -1.06
C ALA A 318 -15.07 -5.53 -1.02
N VAL A 319 -13.96 -4.84 -0.75
CA VAL A 319 -12.64 -5.47 -0.60
C VAL A 319 -12.64 -6.46 0.55
N SER A 320 -13.14 -6.06 1.73
CA SER A 320 -13.20 -6.95 2.90
C SER A 320 -14.01 -8.22 2.63
N TYR A 321 -15.10 -8.12 1.86
CA TYR A 321 -15.89 -9.28 1.43
C TYR A 321 -15.11 -10.17 0.46
N VAL A 322 -14.49 -9.57 -0.57
CA VAL A 322 -13.73 -10.29 -1.61
C VAL A 322 -12.49 -11.00 -1.06
N VAL A 323 -11.78 -10.40 -0.10
CA VAL A 323 -10.61 -11.02 0.54
C VAL A 323 -10.97 -12.00 1.65
N GLY A 324 -12.26 -12.15 1.98
CA GLY A 324 -12.73 -13.14 2.96
C GLY A 324 -12.49 -12.76 4.42
N ASP A 325 -12.56 -11.47 4.76
CA ASP A 325 -12.42 -10.99 6.15
C ASP A 325 -13.53 -11.59 7.03
N SER A 326 -13.16 -12.29 8.11
CA SER A 326 -14.01 -13.27 8.82
C SER A 326 -15.32 -12.70 9.40
N ASP A 327 -15.39 -11.38 9.56
CA ASP A 327 -16.52 -10.67 10.13
C ASP A 327 -17.62 -10.33 9.10
N LYS A 328 -17.37 -10.50 7.80
CA LYS A 328 -18.33 -10.13 6.73
C LYS A 328 -18.72 -11.31 5.85
N ARG A 329 -19.64 -12.15 6.36
CA ARG A 329 -20.23 -13.27 5.59
C ARG A 329 -21.18 -12.81 4.48
N ARG A 330 -21.63 -11.54 4.49
CA ARG A 330 -22.52 -10.95 3.48
C ARG A 330 -22.09 -9.52 3.18
N TYR A 331 -22.14 -9.17 1.90
CA TYR A 331 -22.00 -7.78 1.46
C TYR A 331 -23.32 -7.03 1.69
N HIS A 332 -23.23 -5.84 2.26
CA HIS A 332 -24.37 -4.96 2.50
C HIS A 332 -24.11 -3.61 1.85
N GLU A 333 -25.09 -3.15 1.07
CA GLU A 333 -25.13 -1.78 0.56
C GLU A 333 -25.24 -0.80 1.73
N SER A 334 -24.62 0.37 1.57
CA SER A 334 -24.77 1.49 2.50
C SER A 334 -25.97 2.32 2.07
N SER A 335 -26.61 3.03 3.01
CA SER A 335 -27.51 4.11 2.64
C SER A 335 -26.76 5.43 2.53
N MET A 336 -27.28 6.38 1.75
CA MET A 336 -26.72 7.74 1.70
C MET A 336 -26.74 8.41 3.09
N THR A 337 -27.76 8.12 3.89
CA THR A 337 -27.83 8.57 5.28
C THR A 337 -26.67 8.02 6.12
N ASP A 338 -26.30 6.75 5.96
CA ASP A 338 -25.15 6.17 6.68
C ASP A 338 -23.83 6.87 6.32
N VAL A 339 -23.66 7.23 5.05
CA VAL A 339 -22.47 7.98 4.58
C VAL A 339 -22.44 9.37 5.19
N LEU A 340 -23.58 10.08 5.17
CA LEU A 340 -23.70 11.47 5.61
C LEU A 340 -23.48 11.63 7.12
N ILE A 341 -24.01 10.74 7.95
CA ILE A 341 -23.96 10.91 9.42
C ILE A 341 -22.75 10.24 10.06
N LYS A 342 -21.90 9.54 9.28
CA LYS A 342 -20.83 8.65 9.76
C LYS A 342 -19.89 9.32 10.76
N TYR A 343 -19.61 10.62 10.62
CA TYR A 343 -18.69 11.37 11.49
C TYR A 343 -19.35 12.59 12.16
N GLY A 344 -20.68 12.63 12.25
CA GLY A 344 -21.43 13.69 12.94
C GLY A 344 -21.94 14.81 12.03
N LYS A 345 -22.62 15.79 12.65
CA LYS A 345 -23.38 16.84 11.95
C LYS A 345 -22.52 17.82 11.15
N ASP A 346 -21.34 18.17 11.64
CA ASP A 346 -20.45 19.09 10.94
C ASP A 346 -19.88 18.44 9.67
N TYR A 347 -19.53 17.16 9.75
CA TYR A 347 -19.16 16.36 8.58
C TYR A 347 -20.32 16.27 7.58
N GLU A 348 -21.55 15.97 8.03
CA GLU A 348 -22.74 15.91 7.18
C GLU A 348 -22.90 17.22 6.40
N LYS A 349 -22.88 18.36 7.10
CA LYS A 349 -22.99 19.68 6.47
C LYS A 349 -21.88 19.91 5.43
N ARG A 350 -20.62 19.60 5.77
CA ARG A 350 -19.48 19.81 4.87
C ARG A 350 -19.54 18.92 3.63
N LEU A 351 -19.99 17.67 3.77
CA LEU A 351 -20.16 16.76 2.65
C LEU A 351 -21.29 17.24 1.72
N LEU A 352 -22.40 17.72 2.27
CA LEU A 352 -23.47 18.32 1.47
C LEU A 352 -22.99 19.58 0.72
N GLU A 353 -22.24 20.46 1.39
CA GLU A 353 -21.63 21.64 0.76
C GLU A 353 -20.68 21.25 -0.39
N TYR A 354 -19.90 20.17 -0.21
CA TYR A 354 -19.04 19.63 -1.26
C TYR A 354 -19.85 19.14 -2.46
N ILE A 355 -20.89 18.33 -2.26
CA ILE A 355 -21.73 17.81 -3.34
C ILE A 355 -22.41 18.94 -4.13
N ILE A 356 -22.97 19.94 -3.42
CA ILE A 356 -23.64 21.09 -4.04
C ILE A 356 -22.63 22.00 -4.77
N GLY A 357 -21.48 22.24 -4.14
CA GLY A 357 -20.44 23.12 -4.67
C GLY A 357 -19.77 22.59 -5.93
N PHE A 358 -19.69 21.27 -6.08
CA PHE A 358 -19.10 20.58 -7.23
C PHE A 358 -20.13 19.75 -8.01
N LYS A 359 -21.38 20.25 -8.08
CA LYS A 359 -22.55 19.58 -8.67
C LYS A 359 -22.31 18.99 -10.07
N GLU A 360 -21.41 19.57 -10.86
CA GLU A 360 -21.05 19.09 -12.19
C GLU A 360 -20.38 17.70 -12.20
N ARG A 361 -19.91 17.23 -11.03
CA ARG A 361 -19.22 15.94 -10.87
C ARG A 361 -20.13 14.83 -10.34
N PHE A 362 -21.38 15.16 -10.02
CA PHE A 362 -22.33 14.27 -9.35
C PHE A 362 -23.57 14.05 -10.22
N PRO A 363 -24.25 12.88 -10.09
CA PRO A 363 -25.56 12.69 -10.68
C PRO A 363 -26.54 13.78 -10.23
N PRO A 364 -27.36 14.36 -11.14
CA PRO A 364 -28.32 15.41 -10.80
C PRO A 364 -29.24 15.05 -9.63
N GLU A 365 -29.70 13.80 -9.58
CA GLU A 365 -30.57 13.28 -8.53
C GLU A 365 -29.91 13.35 -7.15
N LEU A 366 -28.61 13.04 -7.08
CA LEU A 366 -27.84 13.12 -5.83
C LEU A 366 -27.62 14.58 -5.40
N VAL A 367 -27.45 15.48 -6.36
CA VAL A 367 -27.33 16.93 -6.09
C VAL A 367 -28.64 17.49 -5.55
N GLU A 368 -29.77 17.11 -6.13
CA GLU A 368 -31.11 17.50 -5.66
C GLU A 368 -31.35 17.01 -4.23
N GLU A 369 -31.09 15.73 -3.95
CA GLU A 369 -31.20 15.16 -2.60
C GLU A 369 -30.29 15.90 -1.60
N ALA A 370 -29.04 16.20 -2.00
CA ALA A 370 -28.11 16.94 -1.15
C ALA A 370 -28.61 18.36 -0.84
N PHE A 371 -29.18 19.04 -1.83
CA PHE A 371 -29.73 20.39 -1.67
C PHE A 371 -30.94 20.40 -0.73
N GLU A 372 -31.87 19.46 -0.89
CA GLU A 372 -33.03 19.31 0.00
C GLU A 372 -32.60 19.07 1.45
N ARG A 373 -31.67 18.11 1.68
CA ARG A 373 -31.14 17.83 3.01
C ARG A 373 -30.44 19.04 3.62
N TYR A 374 -29.63 19.75 2.83
CA TYR A 374 -28.94 20.97 3.29
C TYR A 374 -29.92 22.07 3.71
N LEU A 375 -31.01 22.27 2.95
CA LEU A 375 -32.05 23.23 3.31
C LEU A 375 -32.76 22.82 4.60
N HIS A 376 -33.15 21.55 4.76
CA HIS A 376 -33.79 21.09 5.99
C HIS A 376 -32.92 21.31 7.23
N MET A 377 -31.60 21.07 7.14
CA MET A 377 -30.66 21.30 8.24
C MET A 377 -30.47 22.78 8.61
N ASN A 378 -30.50 23.68 7.63
CA ASN A 378 -30.25 25.11 7.88
C ASN A 378 -31.53 25.92 8.13
N VAL A 379 -32.67 25.53 7.57
CA VAL A 379 -33.94 26.25 7.74
C VAL A 379 -34.64 25.90 9.05
N MET A 380 -34.54 24.65 9.54
CA MET A 380 -35.14 24.26 10.84
C MET A 380 -34.27 24.60 12.07
N ASN A 381 -33.11 25.23 11.89
CA ASN A 381 -32.32 25.83 12.98
C ASN A 381 -32.56 27.34 13.12
N VAL A 382 -33.47 27.92 12.33
CA VAL A 382 -33.97 29.29 12.47
C VAL A 382 -35.36 29.23 13.11
N SER A 383 -35.43 28.86 14.38
CA SER A 383 -36.65 28.96 15.19
C SER A 383 -36.32 29.19 16.65
#